data_AF-A0A1B0DNH6-F1
#
_entry.id   AF-A0A1B0DNH6-F1
#
_cell.length_a   1.000
_cell.length_b   1.000
_cell.length_c   1.000
_cell.angle_alpha   90.00
_cell.angle_beta   90.00
_cell.angle_gamma   90.00
#
_symmetry.space_group_name_H-M   'P 1'
#
loop_
_entity.id
_entity.type
_entity.pdbx_description
1 polymer ?
#
loop_
_entity_poly.entity_id
_entity_poly.type
_entity_poly.pdbx_seq_one_letter_code
_entity_poly.pdbx_strand_id
1 'polypeptide(L)'
;MKTGHIGYTKVLLGYAFCGVTDPVCIEQAKSLCYKFGYLCQVQNDFTDCYGDPKDIGKVGTDIEEGKCTWLAIKFLEVASTDQKKIFKENYGKTDPLCVTRIKQLYDEVSMKISEK
;
A
#
# COMPACT_ATOMS: atom_id res chain seq x y z
N MET A 1 4.08 1.45 -11.87
CA MET A 1 3.45 0.85 -10.69
C MET A 1 2.64 -0.37 -11.13
N LYS A 2 2.85 -1.54 -10.52
CA LYS A 2 2.30 -2.82 -11.00
C LYS A 2 0.76 -2.81 -11.06
N THR A 3 0.13 -2.30 -10.01
CA THR A 3 -1.34 -2.27 -9.83
C THR A 3 -2.06 -1.36 -10.83
N GLY A 4 -1.53 -0.16 -11.07
CA GLY A 4 -2.10 0.77 -12.08
C GLY A 4 -2.04 0.23 -13.51
N HIS A 5 -1.00 -0.53 -13.84
CA HIS A 5 -0.87 -1.14 -15.16
C HIS A 5 -1.94 -2.23 -15.39
N ILE A 6 -2.15 -3.11 -14.41
CA ILE A 6 -3.18 -4.15 -14.48
C ILE A 6 -4.58 -3.53 -14.64
N GLY A 7 -4.88 -2.46 -13.89
CA GLY A 7 -6.13 -1.72 -14.03
C GLY A 7 -6.30 -1.13 -15.43
N TYR A 8 -5.27 -0.49 -15.96
CA TYR A 8 -5.28 0.08 -17.30
C TYR A 8 -5.48 -0.98 -18.39
N THR A 9 -4.79 -2.14 -18.32
CA THR A 9 -4.96 -3.21 -19.30
C THR A 9 -6.41 -3.70 -19.40
N LYS A 10 -7.12 -3.80 -18.26
CA LYS A 10 -8.54 -4.18 -18.22
C LYS A 10 -9.43 -3.15 -18.91
N VAL A 11 -9.19 -1.86 -18.67
CA VAL A 11 -9.93 -0.78 -19.33
C VAL A 11 -9.64 -0.74 -20.83
N LEU A 12 -8.37 -0.92 -21.22
CA LEU A 12 -7.97 -0.95 -22.62
C LEU A 12 -8.62 -2.10 -23.38
N LEU A 13 -8.75 -3.28 -22.76
CA LEU A 13 -9.49 -4.40 -23.34
C LEU A 13 -10.97 -4.04 -23.57
N GLY A 14 -11.63 -3.42 -22.59
CA GLY A 14 -13.00 -2.94 -22.75
C GLY A 14 -13.15 -1.89 -23.87
N TYR A 15 -12.20 -0.97 -23.97
CA TYR A 15 -12.15 0.01 -25.06
C TYR A 15 -12.03 -0.66 -26.42
N ALA A 16 -11.15 -1.65 -26.55
CA ALA A 16 -11.00 -2.42 -27.77
C ALA A 16 -12.30 -3.16 -28.16
N PHE A 17 -12.99 -3.77 -27.19
CA PHE A 17 -14.30 -4.42 -27.42
C PHE A 17 -15.38 -3.44 -27.88
N CYS A 18 -15.38 -2.22 -27.36
CA CYS A 18 -16.34 -1.18 -27.73
C CYS A 18 -15.92 -0.36 -28.97
N GLY A 19 -14.78 -0.68 -29.61
CA GLY A 19 -14.27 0.06 -30.75
C GLY A 19 -13.79 1.49 -30.44
N VAL A 20 -13.42 1.78 -29.19
CA VAL A 20 -12.90 3.09 -28.79
C VAL A 20 -11.45 3.21 -29.25
N THR A 21 -11.18 4.11 -30.19
CA THR A 21 -9.84 4.34 -30.75
C THR A 21 -9.32 5.76 -30.57
N ASP A 22 -10.10 6.66 -29.94
CA ASP A 22 -9.67 8.04 -29.71
C ASP A 22 -8.43 8.07 -28.79
N PRO A 23 -7.26 8.54 -29.29
CA PRO A 23 -6.03 8.57 -28.50
C PRO A 23 -6.15 9.45 -27.26
N VAL A 24 -6.99 10.49 -27.28
CA VAL A 24 -7.19 11.37 -26.12
C VAL A 24 -7.89 10.61 -25.00
N CYS A 25 -8.98 9.90 -25.32
CA CYS A 25 -9.69 9.06 -24.35
C CYS A 25 -8.78 7.96 -23.76
N ILE A 26 -7.94 7.33 -24.59
CA ILE A 26 -7.02 6.26 -24.14
C ILE A 26 -5.99 6.81 -23.15
N GLU A 27 -5.36 7.96 -23.45
CA GLU A 27 -4.35 8.54 -22.56
C GLU A 27 -4.97 9.08 -21.24
N GLN A 28 -6.17 9.65 -21.29
CA GLN A 28 -6.92 10.04 -20.08
C GLN A 28 -7.23 8.82 -19.20
N ALA A 29 -7.73 7.73 -19.80
CA ALA A 29 -8.01 6.49 -19.08
C ALA A 29 -6.75 5.91 -18.42
N LYS A 30 -5.62 5.93 -19.13
CA LYS A 30 -4.32 5.52 -18.60
C LYS A 30 -3.91 6.38 -17.40
N SER A 31 -3.94 7.71 -17.53
CA SER A 31 -3.59 8.63 -16.44
C SER A 31 -4.45 8.38 -15.19
N LEU A 32 -5.76 8.23 -15.38
CA LEU A 32 -6.70 7.93 -14.29
C LEU A 32 -6.43 6.57 -13.64
N CYS A 33 -6.25 5.52 -14.45
CA CYS A 33 -5.98 4.16 -13.95
C CYS A 33 -4.69 4.08 -13.13
N TYR A 34 -3.65 4.83 -13.51
CA TYR A 34 -2.41 4.87 -12.74
C TYR A 34 -2.60 5.58 -11.40
N LYS A 35 -3.34 6.70 -11.34
CA LYS A 35 -3.69 7.39 -10.09
C LYS A 35 -4.55 6.50 -9.19
N PHE A 36 -5.55 5.84 -9.77
CA PHE A 36 -6.41 4.91 -9.03
C PHE A 36 -5.63 3.70 -8.52
N GLY A 37 -4.73 3.15 -9.34
CA GLY A 37 -3.85 2.05 -8.94
C GLY A 37 -2.91 2.42 -7.80
N TYR A 38 -2.44 3.66 -7.74
CA TYR A 38 -1.71 4.17 -6.58
C TYR A 38 -2.57 4.17 -5.32
N LEU A 39 -3.75 4.76 -5.38
CA LEU A 39 -4.68 4.77 -4.25
C LEU A 39 -5.01 3.36 -3.77
N CYS A 40 -5.27 2.42 -4.69
CA CYS A 40 -5.53 1.03 -4.36
C CYS A 40 -4.32 0.36 -3.67
N GLN A 41 -3.09 0.65 -4.11
CA GLN A 41 -1.90 0.11 -3.46
C GLN A 41 -1.74 0.68 -2.04
N VAL A 42 -1.96 1.98 -1.86
CA VAL A 42 -1.93 2.62 -0.53
C VAL A 42 -2.97 1.99 0.39
N GLN A 43 -4.20 1.80 -0.09
CA GLN A 43 -5.26 1.15 0.67
C GLN A 43 -4.90 -0.30 1.02
N ASN A 44 -4.34 -1.05 0.08
CA ASN A 44 -3.90 -2.42 0.31
C ASN A 44 -2.83 -2.49 1.40
N ASP A 45 -1.78 -1.65 1.31
CA ASP A 45 -0.69 -1.61 2.29
C ASP A 45 -1.21 -1.23 3.70
N PHE A 46 -2.14 -0.27 3.78
CA PHE A 46 -2.78 0.10 5.03
C PHE A 46 -3.61 -1.04 5.61
N THR A 47 -4.43 -1.67 4.77
CA THR A 47 -5.33 -2.76 5.16
C THR A 47 -4.54 -3.98 5.61
N ASP A 48 -3.42 -4.30 4.95
CA ASP A 48 -2.53 -5.41 5.33
C ASP A 48 -1.96 -5.21 6.74
N CYS A 49 -1.59 -3.98 7.10
CA CYS A 49 -1.06 -3.68 8.44
C CYS A 49 -2.15 -3.62 9.53
N TYR A 50 -3.27 -2.96 9.25
CA TYR A 50 -4.23 -2.51 10.27
C TYR A 50 -5.62 -3.16 10.23
N GLY A 51 -6.04 -3.78 9.13
CA GLY A 51 -7.39 -4.33 9.07
C GLY A 51 -7.52 -5.64 9.83
N ASP A 52 -8.75 -5.96 10.22
CA ASP A 52 -9.05 -7.18 10.96
C ASP A 52 -8.93 -8.41 10.03
N PRO A 53 -8.13 -9.42 10.38
CA PRO A 53 -8.04 -10.66 9.61
C PRO A 53 -9.39 -11.34 9.34
N LYS A 54 -10.40 -11.14 10.21
CA LYS A 54 -11.75 -11.66 10.01
C LYS A 54 -12.48 -10.99 8.83
N ASP A 55 -12.25 -9.70 8.64
CA ASP A 55 -12.90 -8.91 7.58
C ASP A 55 -12.14 -9.04 6.25
N ILE A 56 -10.80 -9.09 6.31
CA ILE A 56 -9.95 -9.19 5.12
C ILE A 56 -9.88 -10.64 4.60
N GLY A 57 -10.07 -11.63 5.48
CA GLY A 57 -9.93 -13.05 5.17
C GLY A 57 -8.48 -13.53 5.03
N LYS A 58 -7.51 -12.70 5.40
CA LYS A 58 -6.07 -13.05 5.48
C LYS A 58 -5.39 -12.29 6.61
N VAL A 59 -4.31 -12.88 7.13
CA VAL A 59 -3.36 -12.18 8.00
C VAL A 59 -2.40 -11.38 7.11
N GLY A 60 -2.16 -10.12 7.46
CA GLY A 60 -1.20 -9.29 6.73
C GLY A 60 0.25 -9.69 7.03
N THR A 61 1.07 -9.71 5.99
CA THR A 61 2.44 -10.24 6.02
C THR A 61 3.48 -9.23 5.53
N ASP A 62 3.07 -7.99 5.22
CA ASP A 62 3.97 -7.02 4.58
C ASP A 62 5.19 -6.64 5.45
N ILE A 63 5.01 -6.55 6.78
CA ILE A 63 6.08 -6.18 7.72
C ILE A 63 7.12 -7.28 7.85
N GLU A 64 6.67 -8.52 8.06
CA GLU A 64 7.53 -9.69 8.24
C GLU A 64 8.29 -10.08 6.95
N GLU A 65 7.67 -9.85 5.79
CA GLU A 65 8.33 -10.01 4.49
C GLU A 65 9.27 -8.85 4.14
N GLY A 66 9.27 -7.77 4.93
CA GLY A 66 10.11 -6.61 4.69
C GLY A 66 9.73 -5.86 3.41
N LYS A 67 8.45 -5.90 3.03
CA LYS A 67 7.97 -5.24 1.81
C LYS A 67 8.16 -3.72 1.91
N CYS A 68 8.49 -3.11 0.78
CA CYS A 68 8.54 -1.66 0.63
C CYS A 68 7.10 -1.11 0.49
N THR A 69 6.43 -0.94 1.63
CA THR A 69 5.04 -0.46 1.69
C THR A 69 4.97 1.05 1.82
N TRP A 70 3.82 1.61 1.46
CA TRP A 70 3.51 3.02 1.69
C TRP A 70 3.67 3.41 3.17
N LEU A 71 3.22 2.55 4.10
CA LEU A 71 3.38 2.78 5.54
C LEU A 71 4.86 2.87 5.96
N ALA A 72 5.70 1.94 5.49
CA ALA A 72 7.12 1.96 5.83
C ALA A 72 7.80 3.26 5.34
N ILE A 73 7.51 3.67 4.11
CA ILE A 73 8.07 4.91 3.54
C ILE A 73 7.59 6.13 4.34
N LYS A 74 6.27 6.23 4.59
CA LYS A 74 5.70 7.36 5.31
C LYS A 74 6.17 7.47 6.75
N PHE A 75 6.35 6.34 7.42
CA PHE A 75 6.98 6.32 8.74
C PHE A 75 8.41 6.87 8.68
N LEU A 76 9.24 6.38 7.75
CA LEU A 76 10.64 6.80 7.63
C LEU A 76 10.80 8.28 7.26
N GLU A 77 9.81 8.90 6.60
CA GLU A 77 9.81 10.34 6.33
C GLU A 77 9.71 11.18 7.61
N VAL A 78 8.93 10.73 8.60
CA VAL A 78 8.65 11.51 9.83
C VAL A 78 9.39 11.02 11.07
N ALA A 79 9.91 9.79 11.06
CA ALA A 79 10.53 9.14 12.21
C ALA A 79 11.85 9.81 12.63
N SER A 80 12.07 9.84 13.94
CA SER A 80 13.34 10.27 14.55
C SER A 80 14.49 9.29 14.24
N THR A 81 15.73 9.69 14.50
CA THR A 81 16.91 8.83 14.32
C THR A 81 16.81 7.54 15.15
N ASP A 82 16.32 7.65 16.39
CA ASP A 82 16.17 6.49 17.28
C ASP A 82 15.06 5.55 16.80
N GLN A 83 13.92 6.12 16.38
CA GLN A 83 12.83 5.35 15.79
C GLN A 83 13.26 4.62 14.52
N LYS A 84 14.06 5.25 13.66
CA LYS A 84 14.65 4.63 12.46
C LYS A 84 15.57 3.47 12.79
N LYS A 85 16.35 3.57 13.86
CA LYS A 85 17.21 2.48 14.33
C LYS A 85 16.38 1.27 14.76
N ILE A 86 15.37 1.49 15.61
CA ILE A 86 14.47 0.43 16.06
C ILE A 86 13.74 -0.20 14.87
N PHE A 87 13.27 0.62 13.93
CA PHE A 87 12.62 0.15 12.71
C PHE A 87 13.53 -0.79 11.92
N LYS A 88 14.79 -0.40 11.70
CA LYS A 88 15.76 -1.23 10.96
C LYS A 88 16.06 -2.57 11.65
N GLU A 89 16.03 -2.60 12.98
CA GLU A 89 16.28 -3.82 13.77
C GLU A 89 15.10 -4.82 13.70
N ASN A 90 13.87 -4.32 13.51
CA ASN A 90 12.65 -5.12 13.61
C ASN A 90 11.92 -5.37 12.27
N TYR A 91 12.06 -4.50 11.26
CA TYR A 91 11.33 -4.63 10.00
C TYR A 91 11.90 -5.76 9.13
N GLY A 92 11.05 -6.56 8.48
CA GLY A 92 11.46 -7.73 7.71
C GLY A 92 11.88 -8.94 8.56
N LYS A 93 11.34 -9.05 9.77
CA LYS A 93 11.55 -10.18 10.68
C LYS A 93 10.25 -10.94 10.87
N THR A 94 10.34 -12.27 10.85
CA THR A 94 9.21 -13.17 11.05
C THR A 94 8.81 -13.33 12.52
N ASP A 95 9.60 -12.78 13.46
CA ASP A 95 9.25 -12.77 14.88
C ASP A 95 8.02 -11.87 15.11
N PRO A 96 6.91 -12.41 15.67
CA PRO A 96 5.72 -11.61 15.99
C PRO A 96 5.99 -10.42 16.91
N LEU A 97 7.01 -10.48 17.77
CA LEU A 97 7.39 -9.37 18.64
C LEU A 97 7.98 -8.21 17.83
N CYS A 98 8.79 -8.52 16.79
CA CYS A 98 9.30 -7.52 15.87
C CYS A 98 8.17 -6.86 15.08
N VAL A 99 7.22 -7.65 14.56
CA VAL A 99 6.05 -7.12 13.84
C VAL A 99 5.23 -6.20 14.76
N THR A 100 4.98 -6.63 15.99
CA THR A 100 4.26 -5.82 17.00
C THR A 100 5.00 -4.52 17.29
N ARG A 101 6.34 -4.55 17.41
CA ARG A 101 7.13 -3.35 17.63
C ARG A 101 7.05 -2.36 16.47
N ILE A 102 7.04 -2.84 15.22
CA ILE A 102 6.84 -1.98 14.05
C ILE A 102 5.44 -1.32 14.07
N LYS A 103 4.38 -2.07 14.40
CA LYS A 103 3.03 -1.49 14.50
C LYS A 103 2.96 -0.40 15.58
N GLN A 104 3.60 -0.62 16.73
CA GLN A 104 3.72 0.41 17.77
C GLN A 104 4.43 1.66 17.28
N LEU A 105 5.53 1.52 16.54
CA LEU A 105 6.23 2.66 15.96
C LEU A 105 5.32 3.48 15.01
N TYR A 106 4.51 2.81 14.19
CA TYR A 106 3.53 3.51 13.34
C TYR A 106 2.46 4.24 14.16
N ASP A 107 2.02 3.66 15.27
CA ASP A 107 1.04 4.29 16.15
C ASP A 107 1.63 5.49 16.92
N GLU A 108 2.90 5.44 17.33
CA GLU A 108 3.63 6.54 17.98
C GLU A 108 3.64 7.83 17.13
N VAL A 109 3.61 7.70 15.80
CA VAL A 109 3.54 8.84 14.86
C VAL A 109 2.13 9.06 14.28
N SER A 110 1.10 8.51 14.92
CA SER A 110 -0.31 8.71 14.56
C SER A 110 -0.67 8.33 13.12
N MET A 111 -0.06 7.26 12.59
CA MET A 111 -0.35 6.79 11.23
C MET A 111 -1.69 6.06 11.11
N LYS A 112 -2.28 5.65 12.23
CA LYS A 112 -3.65 5.13 12.27
C LYS A 112 -4.64 6.30 12.15
N ILE A 113 -5.51 6.25 11.15
CA ILE A 113 -6.61 7.19 11.04
C ILE A 113 -7.59 6.88 12.19
N SER A 114 -7.74 7.82 13.12
CA SER A 114 -8.81 7.78 14.12
C SER A 114 -10.15 7.88 13.40
N GLU A 115 -10.97 6.83 13.46
CA GLU A 115 -12.39 6.97 13.16
C GLU A 115 -12.96 8.01 14.14
N LYS A 116 -13.68 9.00 13.59
CA LYS A 116 -14.53 9.92 14.34
C LYS A 116 -15.97 9.48 14.14
#